data_AF-A0AB36S8G2-F1
#
_entry.id   AF-A0AB36S8G2-F1
#
_cell.length_a   1.000
_cell.length_b   1.000
_cell.length_c   1.000
_cell.angle_alpha   90.00
_cell.angle_beta   90.00
_cell.angle_gamma   90.00
#
_symmetry.space_group_name_H-M   'P 1'
#
loop_
_entity.id
_entity.type
_entity.pdbx_description
1 polymer ?
#
loop_
_entity_poly.entity_id
_entity_poly.type
_entity_poly.pdbx_seq_one_letter_code
_entity_poly.pdbx_strand_id
1 'polypeptide(L)' 'MTQELAALVGISGAYLSDILNGNRDGKKAQQHIETVKKILDIR' A
#
# COMPACT_ATOMS: atom_id res chain seq x y z
N MET A 1 -12.29 4.57 -0.86
CA MET A 1 -11.27 4.09 0.11
C MET A 1 -10.02 3.52 -0.57
N THR A 2 -10.04 2.33 -1.18
CA THR A 2 -8.81 1.72 -1.74
C THR A 2 -8.18 2.52 -2.89
N GLN A 3 -8.99 3.21 -3.70
CA GLN A 3 -8.51 4.02 -4.82
C GLN A 3 -7.81 5.31 -4.38
N GLU A 4 -8.32 5.99 -3.35
CA GLU A 4 -7.73 7.23 -2.84
C GLU A 4 -6.38 6.96 -2.16
N LEU A 5 -6.30 5.89 -1.36
CA LEU A 5 -5.05 5.48 -0.74
C LEU A 5 -4.02 5.03 -1.79
N ALA A 6 -4.45 4.30 -2.82
CA ALA A 6 -3.57 3.90 -3.91
C ALA A 6 -2.99 5.12 -4.66
N ALA A 7 -3.80 6.16 -4.88
CA ALA A 7 -3.36 7.42 -5.47
C ALA A 7 -2.32 8.15 -4.60
N LEU A 8 -2.52 8.20 -3.28
CA LEU A 8 -1.57 8.79 -2.33
C LEU A 8 -0.24 8.04 -2.28
N VAL A 9 -0.28 6.71 -2.43
CA VAL A 9 0.92 5.84 -2.45
C VAL A 9 1.58 5.82 -3.84
N GLY A 10 0.89 6.30 -4.88
CA GLY A 10 1.39 6.32 -6.27
C GLY A 10 1.37 4.96 -6.96
N ILE A 11 0.40 4.10 -6.63
CA ILE A 11 0.25 2.76 -7.20
C ILE A 11 -1.18 2.49 -7.68
N SER A 12 -1.41 1.41 -8.43
CA SER A 12 -2.76 1.02 -8.82
C SER A 12 -3.53 0.43 -7.62
N GLY A 13 -4.86 0.59 -7.62
CA GLY A 13 -5.72 0.01 -6.59
C GLY A 13 -5.62 -1.52 -6.53
N ALA A 14 -5.50 -2.18 -7.69
CA ALA A 14 -5.30 -3.63 -7.75
C ALA A 14 -3.98 -4.07 -7.09
N TYR A 15 -2.89 -3.33 -7.34
CA TYR A 15 -1.61 -3.63 -6.72
C TYR A 15 -1.62 -3.39 -5.21
N LEU A 16 -2.27 -2.31 -4.75
CA LEU A 16 -2.47 -2.07 -3.33
C LEU A 16 -3.27 -3.20 -2.67
N SER A 17 -4.36 -3.65 -3.28
CA SER A 17 -5.16 -4.78 -2.78
C SER A 17 -4.32 -6.06 -2.67
N ASP A 18 -3.48 -6.35 -3.67
CA ASP A 18 -2.59 -7.52 -3.62
C ASP A 18 -1.58 -7.43 -2.47
N ILE A 19 -1.04 -6.25 -2.20
CA ILE A 19 -0.12 -6.02 -1.06
C ILE A 19 -0.84 -6.22 0.26
N LEU A 20 -2.00 -5.59 0.45
CA LEU A 20 -2.76 -5.64 1.70
C LEU A 20 -3.28 -7.06 2.01
N ASN A 21 -3.60 -7.85 0.98
CA ASN A 21 -4.01 -9.24 1.12
C ASN A 21 -2.83 -10.22 1.29
N GLY A 22 -1.58 -9.73 1.31
CA GLY A 22 -0.39 -10.58 1.44
C GLY A 22 0.01 -11.35 0.18
N ASN A 23 -0.64 -11.09 -0.96
CA ASN A 23 -0.30 -11.70 -2.25
C ASN A 23 1.02 -11.13 -2.85
N ARG A 24 1.54 -10.05 -2.27
CA ARG A 24 2.80 -9.38 -2.64
C ARG A 24 3.56 -8.95 -1.38
N ASP A 25 4.69 -9.60 -1.12
CA ASP A 25 5.57 -9.38 0.05
C ASP A 25 7.03 -9.01 -0.36
N GLY A 26 7.25 -8.63 -1.62
CA GLY A 26 8.58 -8.21 -2.03
C GLY A 26 9.05 -6.94 -1.28
N LYS A 27 10.37 -6.69 -1.27
CA LYS A 27 10.97 -5.47 -0.69
C LYS A 27 10.26 -4.18 -1.12
N LYS A 28 9.80 -4.11 -2.37
CA LYS A 28 9.05 -2.96 -2.92
C LYS A 28 7.62 -2.87 -2.34
N ALA A 29 6.94 -4.00 -2.15
CA ALA A 29 5.62 -4.04 -1.50
C ALA A 29 5.72 -3.54 -0.06
N GLN A 30 6.75 -3.96 0.68
CA GLN A 30 7.00 -3.48 2.04
C GLN A 30 7.25 -1.97 2.10
N GLN A 31 7.95 -1.38 1.12
CA GLN A 31 8.10 0.09 1.04
C GLN A 31 6.75 0.81 0.88
N HIS A 32 5.82 0.24 0.10
CA HIS A 32 4.47 0.78 -0.04
C HIS A 32 3.67 0.65 1.26
N ILE A 33 3.79 -0.47 1.98
CA ILE A 33 3.17 -0.64 3.31
C ILE A 33 3.68 0.41 4.30
N GLU A 34 5.00 0.66 4.34
CA GLU A 34 5.57 1.70 5.21
C GLU A 34 5.07 3.11 4.84
N THR A 35 4.84 3.36 3.57
CA THR A 35 4.23 4.61 3.11
C THR A 35 2.78 4.73 3.57
N VAL A 36 2.01 3.64 3.46
CA VAL A 36 0.62 3.57 3.96
C VAL A 36 0.56 3.81 5.47
N LYS A 37 1.43 3.15 6.26
CA LYS A 37 1.51 3.34 7.71
C LYS A 37 1.76 4.80 8.09
N LYS A 38 2.70 5.47 7.39
CA LYS A 38 2.99 6.90 7.60
C LYS A 38 1.79 7.80 7.27
N ILE A 39 1.07 7.52 6.18
CA ILE A 39 -0.12 8.29 5.78
C ILE A 39 -1.23 8.15 6.82
N LEU A 40 -1.41 6.94 7.36
CA LEU A 40 -2.47 6.61 8.31
C LEU A 40 -2.06 6.83 9.78
N ASP A 41 -0.85 7.32 10.04
CA ASP A 41 -0.25 7.47 11.38
C ASP A 41 -0.32 6.19 12.24
N ILE A 42 -0.05 5.04 11.60
CA ILE A 42 0.00 3.72 12.25
C ILE A 42 1.46 3.41 12.61
N ARG A 43 1.72 3.10 13.88
CA ARG A 43 3.05 2.72 14.42
C ARG A 43 3.29 1.22 14.36
#